data_AF-A0A7S0M620-F1
#
_entry.id   AF-A0A7S0M620-F1
#
_cell.length_a   1.000
_cell.length_b   1.000
_cell.length_c   1.000
_cell.angle_alpha   90.00
_cell.angle_beta   90.00
_cell.angle_gamma   90.00
#
_symmetry.space_group_name_H-M   'P 1'
#
loop_
_entity.id
_entity.type
_entity.pdbx_description
1 polymer ?
#
loop_
_entity_poly.entity_id
_entity_poly.type
_entity_poly.pdbx_seq_one_letter_code
_entity_poly.pdbx_strand_id
1 'polypeptide(L)'
;GALNMDRHYKQPSALLPPHRVVQIQLEALQMNDWPEEDGGCKHAYRFAVRASNFLFGSVGKPFMMQPGKTDPSVHADRIYVDPHFENRHIVKSWLGTERLEDEASFIATVKRHFAPLLGAAAFEWAAPPRFDPAGAACTIAARVRTDGGPRLFEFDLVRVPDGAYKDCWMTAAVRPR
;
A
#
# COMPACT_ATOMS: atom_id res chain seq x y z
N GLY A 1 -16.24 26.82 0.21
CA GLY A 1 -15.00 27.24 -0.47
C GLY A 1 -14.72 26.22 -1.55
N ALA A 2 -14.54 26.68 -2.79
CA ALA A 2 -14.54 25.88 -4.01
C ALA A 2 -13.58 24.67 -3.96
N LEU A 3 -14.14 23.47 -4.14
CA LEU A 3 -13.38 22.24 -4.32
C LEU A 3 -12.69 22.30 -5.68
N ASN A 4 -11.36 22.38 -5.63
CA ASN A 4 -10.46 22.49 -6.78
C ASN A 4 -10.68 21.33 -7.76
N MET A 5 -11.30 21.62 -8.92
CA MET A 5 -11.77 20.68 -9.96
C MET A 5 -10.66 20.06 -10.82
N ASP A 6 -9.45 19.86 -10.27
CA ASP A 6 -8.32 19.32 -11.03
C ASP A 6 -7.38 18.45 -10.18
N ARG A 7 -7.95 17.63 -9.29
CA ARG A 7 -7.17 16.61 -8.58
C ARG A 7 -6.97 15.40 -9.49
N HIS A 8 -6.03 15.51 -10.43
CA HIS A 8 -5.36 14.33 -10.96
C HIS A 8 -4.99 13.44 -9.78
N TYR A 9 -5.42 12.17 -9.82
CA TYR A 9 -5.06 11.19 -8.81
C TYR A 9 -3.55 11.23 -8.56
N LYS A 10 -3.15 11.63 -7.35
CA LYS A 10 -1.74 11.72 -6.98
C LYS A 10 -1.12 10.32 -7.00
N GLN A 11 -0.05 10.17 -7.76
CA GLN A 11 0.72 8.93 -7.78
C GLN A 11 1.70 8.89 -6.60
N PRO A 12 2.15 7.70 -6.16
CA PRO A 12 3.30 7.59 -5.28
C PRO A 12 4.50 8.35 -5.85
N SER A 13 5.26 9.00 -4.97
CA SER A 13 6.44 9.77 -5.34
C SER A 13 7.39 9.84 -4.16
N ALA A 14 8.70 9.78 -4.45
CA ALA A 14 9.76 9.93 -3.46
C ALA A 14 9.75 11.31 -2.76
N LEU A 15 9.07 12.30 -3.35
CA LEU A 15 8.91 13.65 -2.79
C LEU A 15 7.75 13.76 -1.79
N LEU A 16 6.87 12.75 -1.71
CA LEU A 16 5.77 12.76 -0.76
C LEU A 16 6.26 12.30 0.62
N PRO A 17 6.13 13.12 1.67
CA PRO A 17 6.40 12.67 3.03
C PRO A 17 5.29 11.70 3.49
N PRO A 18 5.56 10.84 4.49
CA PRO A 18 4.64 9.74 4.84
C PRO A 18 3.27 10.24 5.32
N HIS A 19 3.20 11.38 6.02
CA HIS A 19 1.92 11.96 6.43
C HIS A 19 1.07 12.42 5.25
N ARG A 20 1.67 12.90 4.15
CA ARG A 20 0.93 13.24 2.94
C ARG A 20 0.44 12.00 2.21
N VAL A 21 1.20 10.90 2.25
CA VAL A 21 0.74 9.60 1.70
C VAL A 21 -0.53 9.12 2.41
N VAL A 22 -0.57 9.14 3.75
CA VAL A 22 -1.79 8.76 4.49
C VAL A 22 -2.93 9.75 4.25
N GLN A 23 -2.63 11.05 4.23
CA GLN A 23 -3.64 12.08 3.96
C GLN A 23 -4.31 11.91 2.60
N ILE A 24 -3.52 11.64 1.55
CA ILE A 24 -4.05 11.42 0.20
C ILE A 24 -5.00 10.22 0.18
N GLN A 25 -4.62 9.12 0.83
CA GLN A 25 -5.45 7.92 0.90
C GLN A 25 -6.74 8.18 1.68
N LEU A 26 -6.66 8.83 2.84
CA LEU A 26 -7.84 9.19 3.64
C LEU A 26 -8.78 10.12 2.85
N GLU A 27 -8.27 11.21 2.26
CA GLU A 27 -9.07 12.13 1.44
C GLU A 27 -9.77 11.43 0.27
N ALA A 28 -9.14 10.41 -0.34
CA ALA A 28 -9.75 9.62 -1.39
C ALA A 28 -10.83 8.66 -0.85
N LEU A 29 -10.59 8.00 0.28
CA LEU A 29 -11.57 7.10 0.91
C LEU A 29 -12.82 7.86 1.43
N GLN A 30 -12.66 9.12 1.85
CA GLN A 30 -13.79 9.99 2.19
C GLN A 30 -14.73 10.24 1.00
N MET A 31 -14.22 10.13 -0.23
CA MET A 31 -14.99 10.29 -1.47
C MET A 31 -14.95 9.01 -2.31
N ASN A 32 -15.17 7.86 -1.66
CA ASN A 32 -14.88 6.55 -2.26
C ASN A 32 -15.48 6.33 -3.65
N ASP A 33 -16.71 6.79 -3.88
CA ASP A 33 -17.44 6.53 -5.13
C ASP A 33 -17.43 7.74 -6.09
N TRP A 34 -16.47 8.65 -5.93
CA TRP A 34 -16.29 9.79 -6.82
C TRP A 34 -14.86 9.83 -7.38
N PRO A 35 -14.67 10.07 -8.70
CA PRO A 35 -15.68 10.27 -9.74
C PRO A 35 -16.30 8.96 -10.26
N GLU A 36 -15.85 7.82 -9.76
CA GLU A 36 -16.32 6.48 -10.13
C GLU A 36 -16.46 5.59 -8.89
N GLU A 37 -17.25 4.52 -9.01
CA GLU A 37 -17.38 3.51 -7.96
C GLU A 37 -16.00 3.00 -7.52
N ASP A 38 -15.79 2.96 -6.20
CA ASP A 38 -14.54 2.54 -5.57
C ASP A 38 -13.30 3.34 -5.94
N GLY A 39 -13.43 4.52 -6.57
CA GLY A 39 -12.33 5.42 -6.89
C GLY A 39 -11.39 5.69 -5.70
N GLY A 40 -11.93 5.84 -4.50
CA GLY A 40 -11.14 6.00 -3.27
C GLY A 40 -10.31 4.77 -2.92
N CYS A 41 -10.93 3.58 -2.94
CA CYS A 41 -10.22 2.31 -2.73
C CYS A 41 -9.16 2.05 -3.80
N LYS A 42 -9.47 2.27 -5.07
CA LYS A 42 -8.50 2.17 -6.19
C LYS A 42 -7.35 3.16 -6.02
N HIS A 43 -7.62 4.33 -5.45
CA HIS A 43 -6.56 5.29 -5.13
C HIS A 43 -5.67 4.81 -3.99
N ALA A 44 -6.27 4.30 -2.90
CA ALA A 44 -5.55 3.70 -1.79
C ALA A 44 -4.69 2.50 -2.23
N TYR A 45 -5.22 1.68 -3.14
CA TYR A 45 -4.53 0.55 -3.76
C TYR A 45 -3.19 0.94 -4.40
N ARG A 46 -3.12 2.11 -5.06
CA ARG A 46 -1.89 2.59 -5.71
C ARG A 46 -0.76 2.89 -4.72
N PHE A 47 -1.10 3.21 -3.47
CA PHE A 47 -0.15 3.49 -2.40
C PHE A 47 0.19 2.26 -1.55
N ALA A 48 -0.46 1.12 -1.75
CA ALA A 48 -0.12 -0.11 -1.04
C ALA A 48 1.18 -0.73 -1.60
N VAL A 49 2.02 -1.25 -0.71
CA VAL A 49 3.33 -1.84 -1.06
C VAL A 49 3.16 -2.93 -2.12
N ARG A 50 3.95 -2.88 -3.20
CA ARG A 50 3.91 -3.90 -4.26
C ARG A 50 4.61 -5.18 -3.83
N ALA A 51 4.10 -6.32 -4.30
CA ALA A 51 4.70 -7.63 -4.05
C ALA A 51 6.14 -7.75 -4.59
N SER A 52 6.42 -7.13 -5.73
CA SER A 52 7.75 -7.13 -6.35
C SER A 52 8.81 -6.50 -5.44
N ASN A 53 8.47 -5.46 -4.67
CA ASN A 53 9.39 -4.85 -3.71
C ASN A 53 9.75 -5.75 -2.53
N PHE A 54 8.98 -6.81 -2.28
CA PHE A 54 9.27 -7.79 -1.24
C PHE A 54 10.12 -8.96 -1.77
N LEU A 55 9.87 -9.38 -3.02
CA LEU A 55 10.54 -10.54 -3.62
C LEU A 55 12.02 -10.28 -3.98
N PHE A 56 12.40 -9.03 -4.26
CA PHE A 56 13.79 -8.69 -4.60
C PHE A 56 14.67 -8.27 -3.40
N GLY A 57 14.07 -7.89 -2.27
CA GLY A 57 14.79 -7.54 -1.04
C GLY A 57 15.51 -8.71 -0.33
N SER A 58 15.28 -9.95 -0.78
CA SER A 58 15.96 -11.15 -0.24
C SER A 58 17.07 -11.70 -1.13
N VAL A 59 17.33 -11.15 -2.33
CA VAL A 59 18.37 -11.68 -3.22
C VAL A 59 19.70 -10.97 -3.01
N GLY A 60 20.22 -11.11 -1.79
CA GLY A 60 21.58 -10.75 -1.43
C GLY A 60 22.64 -11.77 -1.87
N LYS A 61 22.46 -12.48 -3.00
CA LYS A 61 23.52 -13.23 -3.70
C LYS A 61 23.19 -13.38 -5.20
N PRO A 62 24.06 -12.95 -6.14
CA PRO A 62 23.92 -13.37 -7.52
C PRO A 62 24.27 -14.87 -7.59
N PHE A 63 23.27 -15.73 -7.78
CA PHE A 63 23.51 -17.13 -8.07
C PHE A 63 23.99 -17.22 -9.53
N MET A 64 25.30 -17.17 -9.74
CA MET A 64 25.89 -17.48 -11.04
C MET A 64 25.53 -18.92 -11.42
N MET A 65 24.78 -19.09 -12.52
CA MET A 65 24.57 -20.40 -13.13
C MET A 65 25.90 -20.92 -13.68
N GLN A 66 26.33 -22.11 -13.28
CA GLN A 66 27.27 -22.90 -14.09
C GLN A 66 26.47 -23.65 -15.17
N PRO A 67 26.89 -23.61 -16.45
CA PRO A 67 26.20 -24.33 -17.50
C PRO A 67 26.50 -25.84 -17.38
N GLY A 68 25.46 -26.69 -17.43
CA GLY A 68 25.64 -28.09 -17.85
C GLY A 68 25.18 -29.21 -16.91
N LYS A 69 24.23 -29.05 -16.00
CA LYS A 69 23.58 -30.19 -15.33
C LYS A 69 22.06 -30.00 -15.22
N THR A 70 21.32 -30.60 -16.13
CA THR A 70 19.87 -30.80 -16.03
C THR A 70 19.60 -32.11 -15.31
N ASP A 71 19.14 -32.04 -14.06
CA ASP A 71 18.46 -33.14 -13.37
C ASP A 71 16.95 -32.96 -13.60
N PRO A 72 16.21 -33.95 -14.14
CA PRO A 72 14.77 -33.82 -14.39
C PRO A 72 13.90 -33.87 -13.13
N SER A 73 14.48 -34.03 -11.93
CA SER A 73 13.74 -34.43 -10.71
C SER A 73 13.69 -33.38 -9.59
N VAL A 74 14.16 -32.15 -9.82
CA VAL A 74 14.10 -31.05 -8.82
C VAL A 74 13.34 -29.86 -9.40
N HIS A 75 12.01 -29.93 -9.42
CA HIS A 75 11.14 -28.77 -9.66
C HIS A 75 10.85 -28.02 -8.34
N ALA A 76 11.91 -27.67 -7.61
CA ALA A 76 11.82 -26.81 -6.43
C ALA A 76 12.38 -25.42 -6.74
N ASP A 77 11.50 -24.43 -6.58
CA ASP A 77 11.79 -23.07 -6.12
C ASP A 77 12.69 -22.17 -6.96
N ARG A 78 12.45 -22.14 -8.28
CA ARG A 78 12.55 -20.87 -9.01
C ARG A 78 11.15 -20.37 -9.27
N ILE A 79 10.70 -19.42 -8.45
CA ILE A 79 9.59 -18.54 -8.84
C ILE A 79 10.10 -17.80 -10.09
N TYR A 80 9.79 -18.35 -11.26
CA TYR A 80 9.85 -17.60 -12.50
C TYR A 80 8.81 -16.49 -12.33
N VAL A 81 9.27 -15.29 -11.97
CA VAL A 81 8.45 -14.10 -12.07
C VAL A 81 8.29 -13.89 -13.57
N ASP A 82 7.15 -14.35 -14.10
CA ASP A 82 6.73 -14.06 -15.46
C ASP A 82 6.93 -12.55 -15.69
N PRO A 83 7.61 -12.10 -16.75
CA PRO A 83 7.69 -10.67 -17.05
C PRO A 83 6.31 -10.02 -17.29
N HIS A 84 5.24 -10.82 -17.49
CA HIS A 84 3.85 -10.35 -17.44
C HIS A 84 3.27 -10.26 -16.02
N PHE A 85 3.97 -10.79 -15.00
CA PHE A 85 3.66 -10.57 -13.58
C PHE A 85 3.96 -9.13 -13.16
N GLU A 86 4.85 -8.40 -13.86
CA GLU A 86 5.01 -6.95 -13.69
C GLU A 86 3.71 -6.19 -14.01
N ASN A 87 2.82 -6.76 -14.84
CA ASN A 87 1.51 -6.19 -15.15
C ASN A 87 0.39 -6.61 -14.19
N ARG A 88 0.62 -7.59 -13.30
CA ARG A 88 -0.30 -7.84 -12.20
C ARG A 88 0.13 -6.94 -11.06
N HIS A 89 -0.41 -5.72 -11.07
CA HIS A 89 -0.45 -4.87 -9.89
C HIS A 89 -1.04 -5.72 -8.77
N ILE A 90 -0.20 -6.28 -7.90
CA ILE A 90 -0.56 -7.04 -6.71
C ILE A 90 0.15 -6.36 -5.55
N VAL A 91 -0.57 -6.13 -4.47
CA VAL A 91 -0.09 -5.40 -3.29
C VAL A 91 -0.16 -6.26 -2.05
N LYS A 92 0.60 -5.86 -1.03
CA LYS A 92 0.41 -6.40 0.32
C LYS A 92 -0.94 -5.95 0.87
N SER A 93 -1.69 -6.90 1.42
CA SER A 93 -2.98 -6.63 2.08
C SER A 93 -2.81 -5.68 3.26
N TRP A 94 -3.76 -4.77 3.44
CA TRP A 94 -3.79 -3.88 4.60
C TRP A 94 -4.00 -4.60 5.93
N LEU A 95 -4.46 -5.84 5.91
CA LEU A 95 -4.57 -6.68 7.12
C LEU A 95 -3.21 -7.02 7.76
N GLY A 96 -2.09 -6.63 7.13
CA GLY A 96 -0.74 -6.79 7.69
C GLY A 96 -0.16 -8.21 7.57
N THR A 97 -0.96 -9.19 7.16
CA THR A 97 -0.52 -10.54 6.78
C THR A 97 0.40 -10.49 5.55
N GLU A 98 1.27 -11.48 5.34
CA GLU A 98 2.02 -11.66 4.07
C GLU A 98 1.12 -12.01 2.86
N ARG A 99 -0.19 -11.78 2.99
CA ARG A 99 -1.18 -11.94 1.95
C ARG A 99 -1.00 -10.87 0.89
N LEU A 100 -1.02 -11.32 -0.35
CA LEU A 100 -1.02 -10.51 -1.54
C LEU A 100 -2.44 -10.40 -2.12
N GLU A 101 -2.80 -9.24 -2.62
CA GLU A 101 -4.13 -8.93 -3.15
C GLU A 101 -4.01 -8.21 -4.50
N ASP A 102 -4.85 -8.59 -5.46
CA ASP A 102 -5.15 -7.75 -6.61
C ASP A 102 -6.10 -6.60 -6.23
N GLU A 103 -6.42 -5.72 -7.18
CA GLU A 103 -7.26 -4.55 -6.91
C GLU A 103 -8.65 -4.92 -6.38
N ALA A 104 -9.31 -5.90 -7.01
CA ALA A 104 -10.66 -6.32 -6.61
C ALA A 104 -10.67 -6.93 -5.19
N SER A 105 -9.69 -7.79 -4.89
CA SER A 105 -9.54 -8.39 -3.55
C SER A 105 -9.22 -7.33 -2.50
N PHE A 106 -8.38 -6.35 -2.83
CA PHE A 106 -8.05 -5.24 -1.96
C PHE A 106 -9.28 -4.38 -1.65
N ILE A 107 -10.06 -4.00 -2.67
CA ILE A 107 -11.31 -3.26 -2.50
C ILE A 107 -12.26 -4.03 -1.56
N ALA A 108 -12.41 -5.34 -1.77
CA ALA A 108 -13.23 -6.18 -0.90
C ALA A 108 -12.71 -6.19 0.55
N THR A 109 -11.40 -6.26 0.75
CA THR A 109 -10.76 -6.16 2.07
C THR A 109 -11.04 -4.80 2.73
N VAL A 110 -10.90 -3.69 2.00
CA VAL A 110 -11.22 -2.34 2.50
C VAL A 110 -12.69 -2.24 2.89
N LYS A 111 -13.61 -2.64 2.00
CA LYS A 111 -15.06 -2.64 2.28
C LYS A 111 -15.44 -3.48 3.49
N ARG A 112 -14.76 -4.61 3.72
CA ARG A 112 -15.11 -5.54 4.82
C ARG A 112 -14.51 -5.13 6.16
N HIS A 113 -13.25 -4.72 6.19
CA HIS A 113 -12.48 -4.55 7.42
C HIS A 113 -12.21 -3.09 7.78
N PHE A 114 -12.30 -2.21 6.79
CA PHE A 114 -11.97 -0.79 6.90
C PHE A 114 -13.12 0.11 6.42
N ALA A 115 -14.35 -0.42 6.39
CA ALA A 115 -15.57 0.31 6.05
C ALA A 115 -15.71 1.67 6.73
N PRO A 116 -15.31 1.86 8.01
CA PRO A 116 -15.42 3.17 8.67
C PRO A 116 -14.53 4.28 8.04
N LEU A 117 -13.57 3.93 7.17
CA LEU A 117 -12.80 4.91 6.40
C LEU A 117 -13.57 5.42 5.17
N LEU A 118 -14.53 4.64 4.67
CA LEU A 118 -15.28 4.94 3.45
C LEU A 118 -16.37 5.97 3.74
N GLY A 119 -16.35 7.09 3.03
CA GLY A 119 -17.34 8.15 3.23
C GLY A 119 -17.21 8.89 4.57
N ALA A 120 -16.09 8.75 5.28
CA ALA A 120 -15.90 9.39 6.56
C ALA A 120 -15.99 10.92 6.45
N ALA A 121 -16.71 11.58 7.36
CA ALA A 121 -16.95 13.02 7.28
C ALA A 121 -15.66 13.85 7.47
N ALA A 122 -14.77 13.40 8.34
CA ALA A 122 -13.49 14.06 8.63
C ALA A 122 -12.51 13.08 9.28
N PHE A 123 -11.24 13.47 9.31
CA PHE A 123 -10.23 12.82 10.14
C PHE A 123 -9.31 13.86 10.79
N GLU A 124 -8.62 13.46 11.85
CA GLU A 124 -7.58 14.23 12.53
C GLU A 124 -6.39 13.32 12.87
N TRP A 125 -5.20 13.90 12.97
CA TRP A 125 -4.02 13.15 13.42
C TRP A 125 -4.11 12.91 14.92
N ALA A 126 -3.99 11.65 15.32
CA ALA A 126 -4.07 11.26 16.74
C ALA A 126 -2.72 11.41 17.46
N ALA A 127 -1.62 11.41 16.72
CA ALA A 127 -0.26 11.57 17.23
C ALA A 127 0.69 12.04 16.11
N PRO A 128 1.86 12.59 16.44
CA PRO A 128 2.92 12.82 15.46
C PRO A 128 3.36 11.51 14.77
N PRO A 129 3.86 11.57 13.52
CA PRO A 129 4.43 10.41 12.85
C PRO A 129 5.56 9.78 13.67
N ARG A 130 5.57 8.45 13.77
CA ARG A 130 6.60 7.70 14.49
C ARG A 130 7.49 6.96 13.50
N PHE A 131 8.74 7.40 13.37
CA PHE A 131 9.72 6.75 12.52
C PHE A 131 10.47 5.66 13.29
N ASP A 132 10.88 4.62 12.58
CA ASP A 132 11.89 3.71 13.11
C ASP A 132 13.27 4.39 13.18
N PRO A 133 14.23 3.84 13.95
CA PRO A 133 15.57 4.45 14.07
C PRO A 133 16.32 4.59 12.75
N ALA A 134 16.05 3.71 11.78
CA ALA A 134 16.66 3.75 10.45
C ALA A 134 16.00 4.77 9.50
N GLY A 135 14.84 5.31 9.85
CA GLY A 135 14.04 6.19 8.99
C GLY A 135 13.43 5.51 7.77
N ALA A 136 13.40 4.18 7.75
CA ALA A 136 12.89 3.35 6.66
C ALA A 136 11.42 2.94 6.85
N ALA A 137 10.89 3.06 8.07
CA ALA A 137 9.49 2.79 8.40
C ALA A 137 8.87 3.95 9.18
N CYS A 138 7.57 4.14 9.03
CA CYS A 138 6.81 5.19 9.70
C CYS A 138 5.40 4.71 10.04
N THR A 139 4.97 4.87 11.30
CA THR A 139 3.57 4.68 11.71
C THR A 139 2.87 6.03 11.87
N ILE A 140 1.66 6.15 11.32
CA ILE A 140 0.83 7.35 11.41
C ILE A 140 -0.54 6.97 11.96
N ALA A 141 -0.96 7.65 13.02
CA ALA A 141 -2.24 7.42 13.66
C ALA A 141 -3.25 8.51 13.27
N ALA A 142 -4.42 8.10 12.77
CA ALA A 142 -5.51 8.99 12.39
C ALA A 142 -6.80 8.58 13.09
N ARG A 143 -7.49 9.56 13.69
CA ARG A 143 -8.84 9.39 14.21
C ARG A 143 -9.83 9.86 13.16
N VAL A 144 -10.72 8.96 12.76
CA VAL A 144 -11.69 9.15 11.69
C VAL A 144 -13.08 9.31 12.31
N ARG A 145 -13.81 10.35 11.91
CA ARG A 145 -15.19 10.60 12.35
C ARG A 145 -16.15 9.81 11.48
N THR A 146 -16.93 8.97 12.14
CA THR A 146 -17.95 8.12 11.52
C THR A 146 -19.26 8.27 12.27
N ASP A 147 -20.37 7.82 11.69
CA ASP A 147 -21.70 7.90 12.33
C ASP A 147 -21.75 7.13 13.67
N GLY A 148 -20.95 6.07 13.80
CA GLY A 148 -20.80 5.27 15.02
C GLY A 148 -19.79 5.85 16.03
N GLY A 149 -19.40 7.12 15.86
CA GLY A 149 -18.39 7.81 16.65
C GLY A 149 -16.97 7.73 16.06
N PRO A 150 -15.99 8.36 16.72
CA PRO A 150 -14.62 8.33 16.26
C PRO A 150 -14.01 6.92 16.31
N ARG A 151 -13.21 6.59 15.30
CA ARG A 151 -12.43 5.34 15.21
C ARG A 151 -10.97 5.66 14.98
N LEU A 152 -10.06 4.95 15.65
CA LEU A 152 -8.62 5.16 15.51
C LEU A 152 -8.04 4.12 14.55
N PHE A 153 -7.23 4.57 13.60
CA PHE A 153 -6.50 3.73 12.67
C PHE A 153 -5.02 4.08 12.71
N GLU A 154 -4.16 3.07 12.69
CA GLU A 154 -2.72 3.22 12.51
C GLU A 154 -2.32 2.69 11.14
N PHE A 155 -1.67 3.55 10.35
CA PHE A 155 -1.11 3.23 9.04
C PHE A 155 0.38 2.98 9.22
N ASP A 156 0.84 1.80 8.82
CA ASP A 156 2.26 1.48 8.75
C ASP A 156 2.75 1.69 7.32
N LEU A 157 3.76 2.53 7.18
CA LEU A 157 4.39 2.84 5.91
C LEU A 157 5.84 2.37 5.93
N VAL A 158 6.31 1.98 4.76
CA VAL A 158 7.72 1.66 4.51
C VAL A 158 8.22 2.52 3.35
N ARG A 159 9.49 2.89 3.43
CA ARG A 159 10.21 3.52 2.33
C ARG A 159 10.77 2.41 1.44
N VAL A 160 10.32 2.39 0.19
CA VAL A 160 10.66 1.32 -0.75
C VAL A 160 12.14 1.42 -1.16
N PRO A 161 12.94 0.34 -1.07
CA PRO A 161 14.38 0.42 -1.31
C PRO A 161 14.77 0.39 -2.80
N ASP A 162 13.93 -0.19 -3.67
CA ASP A 162 14.26 -0.47 -5.07
C ASP A 162 13.04 -0.49 -6.02
N GLY A 163 13.29 -0.75 -7.30
CA GLY A 163 12.24 -0.86 -8.33
C GLY A 163 11.56 0.47 -8.69
N ALA A 164 10.40 0.38 -9.36
CA ALA A 164 9.69 1.53 -9.91
C ALA A 164 9.19 2.54 -8.84
N TYR A 165 9.04 2.09 -7.59
CA TYR A 165 8.62 2.92 -6.47
C TYR A 165 9.76 3.23 -5.49
N LYS A 166 11.03 3.04 -5.91
CA LYS A 166 12.19 3.35 -5.08
C LYS A 166 12.05 4.73 -4.42
N ASP A 167 12.42 4.79 -3.14
CA ASP A 167 12.40 5.95 -2.26
C ASP A 167 10.99 6.50 -1.93
N CYS A 168 9.92 5.91 -2.48
CA CYS A 168 8.55 6.28 -2.15
C CYS A 168 8.13 5.69 -0.80
N TRP A 169 7.31 6.43 -0.06
CA TRP A 169 6.56 5.90 1.07
C TRP A 169 5.32 5.16 0.58
N MET A 170 5.16 3.91 0.99
CA MET A 170 4.01 3.07 0.64
C MET A 170 3.41 2.42 1.89
N THR A 171 2.09 2.24 1.89
CA THR A 171 1.34 1.64 3.00
C THR A 171 1.54 0.13 3.00
N ALA A 172 2.17 -0.39 4.06
CA ALA A 172 2.42 -1.80 4.27
C ALA A 172 1.30 -2.50 5.04
N ALA A 173 0.61 -1.78 5.93
CA ALA A 173 -0.51 -2.30 6.72
C ALA A 173 -1.37 -1.15 7.30
N VAL A 174 -2.61 -1.48 7.67
CA VAL A 174 -3.51 -0.59 8.42
C VAL A 174 -4.14 -1.37 9.57
N ARG A 175 -4.11 -0.80 10.77
CA ARG A 175 -4.56 -1.46 12.00
C ARG A 175 -5.63 -0.62 12.69
N PRO A 176 -6.90 -1.08 12.79
CA PRO A 176 -7.87 -0.45 13.68
C PRO A 176 -7.43 -0.64 15.14
N ARG A 177 -7.69 0.36 15.98
CA ARG A 177 -7.35 0.37 17.41
C ARG A 177 -8.58 0.55 18.30
#